data_AF-A0A9D1L5S5-F1
#
_entry.id   AF-A0A9D1L5S5-F1
#
_cell.length_a   1.000
_cell.length_b   1.000
_cell.length_c   1.000
_cell.angle_alpha   90.00
_cell.angle_beta   90.00
_cell.angle_gamma   90.00
#
_symmetry.space_group_name_H-M   'P 1'
#
loop_
_entity.id
_entity.type
_entity.pdbx_description
1 polymer ?
#
loop_
_entity_poly.entity_id
_entity_poly.type
_entity_poly.pdbx_seq_one_letter_code
_entity_poly.pdbx_strand_id
1 'polypeptide(L)'
;MKKNRARVLALGSLILCIIISLSLTALMSGPLSLTAGRQEDPEEPIKWVDFNVPYHVLKRAMDTDIETYDEKIHVSWIDILAYLGARYGGDFSSYRDSHMDSFVEKVKKGVSAATAAKGLEHFSYYSRAYGAVLGGLLGEYQIRLPDEESGKNVWKKAYGLKAFSPLADGFYYSDFDDFGESRSYGYTRKHLGHDMMTSVGTPVIAVESGTVEALGWNQYGGWRIGIRSYDKERYYYYAHLRKDSPFAENLRVGSSVTAGDVIGYTGQTGYSIKENVNNIDTPHLHLGLQLIFDEKAKDSPDQIWVDMYQITRLLSSHRSTVVKDEDTGQYQRKYMFSEENHYLKEMLASAETTDAREVELPIIMYHSIMESKGVKNRYIVSPDTFEKDLRYIKKKGYTPVFMKDVISFVEGGGSLPKKPIVITFDDGYYNNYYYAYPLLRKYNMKAVISIVGKMTDDFTAAPDFNLSYSYVTWDHVLDMHLSGYWEIQNHSYNCHSYDLRNGVAQVYNETDSHYRDFLMGDVCGLQDKIAYVTGVAPNTFTYPFGSFNENTDTVLKEIGFKATLSCTEGISTIRKGDPQCLYRLDRYLRPPGVSSEEFFSFLS
;
A
#
# COMPACT_ATOMS: atom_id res chain seq x y z
N MET A 1 41.30 -30.75 -33.42
CA MET A 1 41.05 -30.13 -32.09
C MET A 1 42.21 -29.20 -31.70
N LYS A 2 42.02 -27.88 -31.54
CA LYS A 2 43.04 -26.98 -30.92
C LYS A 2 42.59 -25.54 -30.53
N LYS A 3 41.29 -25.17 -30.58
CA LYS A 3 40.84 -23.76 -30.42
C LYS A 3 40.24 -23.35 -29.05
N ASN A 4 39.84 -24.27 -28.17
CA ASN A 4 39.03 -23.90 -26.98
C ASN A 4 39.80 -23.67 -25.67
N ARG A 5 41.11 -23.92 -25.59
CA ARG A 5 41.88 -23.74 -24.33
C ARG A 5 42.60 -22.38 -24.19
N ALA A 6 42.73 -21.59 -25.26
CA ALA A 6 43.36 -20.26 -25.19
C ALA A 6 42.42 -19.14 -24.70
N ARG A 7 41.10 -19.31 -24.82
CA ARG A 7 40.11 -18.27 -24.42
C ARG A 7 39.85 -18.18 -22.91
N VAL A 8 40.23 -19.19 -22.12
CA VAL A 8 39.88 -19.27 -20.69
C VAL A 8 40.87 -18.53 -19.80
N LEU A 9 42.18 -18.60 -20.12
CA LEU A 9 43.24 -17.99 -19.31
C LEU A 9 43.34 -16.46 -19.45
N ALA A 10 42.95 -15.90 -20.60
CA ALA A 10 42.96 -14.45 -20.81
C ALA A 10 41.83 -13.72 -20.05
N LEU A 11 40.68 -14.37 -19.84
CA LEU A 11 39.54 -13.76 -19.15
C LEU A 11 39.77 -13.64 -17.63
N GLY A 12 40.48 -14.59 -17.03
CA GLY A 12 40.70 -14.64 -15.58
C GLY A 12 41.55 -13.49 -15.01
N SER A 13 42.33 -12.80 -15.84
CA SER A 13 43.17 -11.67 -15.41
C SER A 13 42.45 -10.31 -15.45
N LEU A 14 41.38 -10.17 -16.24
CA LEU A 14 40.69 -8.89 -16.42
C LEU A 14 39.54 -8.70 -15.42
N ILE A 15 38.82 -9.78 -15.09
CA ILE A 15 37.71 -9.78 -14.12
C ILE A 15 38.22 -9.41 -12.71
N LEU A 16 39.46 -9.78 -12.36
CA LEU A 16 40.07 -9.47 -11.07
C LEU A 16 40.25 -7.96 -10.82
N CYS A 17 40.36 -7.14 -11.88
CA CYS A 17 40.45 -5.68 -11.75
C CYS A 17 39.09 -5.03 -11.51
N ILE A 18 38.00 -5.56 -12.09
CA ILE A 18 36.64 -5.03 -11.93
C ILE A 18 36.14 -5.22 -10.47
N ILE A 19 36.59 -6.30 -9.82
CA ILE A 19 36.31 -6.59 -8.41
C ILE A 19 36.90 -5.54 -7.44
N ILE A 20 37.88 -4.74 -7.89
CA ILE A 20 38.56 -3.73 -7.06
C ILE A 20 38.04 -2.30 -7.32
N SER A 21 37.24 -2.08 -8.37
CA SER A 21 36.71 -0.74 -8.73
C SER A 21 35.24 -0.50 -8.36
N LEU A 22 34.51 -1.52 -7.90
CA LEU A 22 33.12 -1.44 -7.42
C LEU A 22 32.99 -1.71 -5.91
N SER A 23 34.10 -1.72 -5.19
CA SER A 23 34.18 -1.94 -3.73
C SER A 23 34.03 -0.64 -2.91
N LEU A 24 33.63 0.47 -3.53
CA LEU A 24 33.38 1.76 -2.90
C LEU A 24 31.95 2.27 -3.20
N THR A 25 31.42 3.10 -2.29
CA THR A 25 30.19 3.91 -2.44
C THR A 25 28.88 3.17 -2.78
N ALA A 26 28.49 2.19 -1.94
CA ALA A 26 27.09 1.78 -1.76
C ALA A 26 26.73 1.63 -0.25
N LEU A 27 27.34 2.50 0.55
CA LEU A 27 26.96 2.89 1.90
C LEU A 27 27.12 4.42 1.93
N MET A 28 26.06 5.23 1.94
CA MET A 28 26.10 6.57 2.55
C MET A 28 24.76 6.99 3.14
N SER A 29 24.80 7.47 4.40
CA SER A 29 23.65 7.63 5.28
C SER A 29 23.77 8.90 6.12
N GLY A 30 22.72 9.72 6.10
CA GLY A 30 22.45 10.90 6.93
C GLY A 30 21.09 10.80 7.63
N PRO A 31 21.00 10.03 8.73
CA PRO A 31 19.43 9.49 9.83
C PRO A 31 18.67 10.33 10.91
N LEU A 32 17.95 9.54 11.76
CA LEU A 32 17.41 9.67 13.15
C LEU A 32 17.43 11.07 13.82
N SER A 33 16.34 11.40 14.52
CA SER A 33 16.35 12.16 15.80
C SER A 33 15.14 11.80 16.68
N LEU A 34 15.25 11.73 18.02
CA LEU A 34 14.22 11.20 18.95
C LEU A 34 13.57 12.27 19.85
N THR A 35 12.24 12.20 20.05
CA THR A 35 11.47 12.85 21.15
C THR A 35 10.07 12.22 21.30
N ALA A 36 9.35 12.57 22.39
CA ALA A 36 8.30 11.73 22.99
C ALA A 36 7.44 12.44 24.06
N GLY A 37 6.18 12.02 24.23
CA GLY A 37 5.49 12.14 25.53
C GLY A 37 3.96 12.27 25.57
N ARG A 38 3.27 11.15 25.81
CA ARG A 38 1.96 11.00 26.50
C ARG A 38 0.63 11.23 25.73
N GLN A 39 -0.07 10.09 25.59
CA GLN A 39 -1.53 9.86 25.80
C GLN A 39 -2.51 10.01 24.62
N GLU A 40 -3.32 8.94 24.41
CA GLU A 40 -4.50 8.77 23.53
C GLU A 40 -4.26 8.92 22.00
N ASP A 41 -4.80 8.07 21.10
CA ASP A 41 -5.44 6.74 21.20
C ASP A 41 -5.32 6.02 19.81
N PRO A 42 -5.08 4.69 19.67
CA PRO A 42 -4.65 4.10 18.38
C PRO A 42 -5.71 3.96 17.28
N GLU A 43 -7.01 3.98 17.58
CA GLU A 43 -8.07 3.65 16.60
C GLU A 43 -8.56 4.84 15.73
N GLU A 44 -8.17 6.08 16.03
CA GLU A 44 -8.79 7.23 15.35
C GLU A 44 -8.33 7.40 13.87
N PRO A 45 -9.26 7.61 12.92
CA PRO A 45 -8.92 8.01 11.57
C PRO A 45 -8.29 9.41 11.57
N ILE A 46 -7.45 9.71 10.58
CA ILE A 46 -6.87 11.05 10.44
C ILE A 46 -8.01 12.06 10.21
N LYS A 47 -8.09 13.09 11.08
CA LYS A 47 -9.15 14.11 11.08
C LYS A 47 -8.77 15.42 10.37
N TRP A 48 -7.49 15.61 10.06
CA TRP A 48 -6.99 16.76 9.30
C TRP A 48 -5.67 16.40 8.62
N VAL A 49 -5.42 17.00 7.45
CA VAL A 49 -4.13 16.96 6.73
C VAL A 49 -3.82 18.37 6.26
N ASP A 50 -2.57 18.80 6.45
CA ASP A 50 -2.06 20.06 5.93
C ASP A 50 -0.88 19.78 4.99
N PHE A 51 -0.95 20.30 3.76
CA PHE A 51 -0.10 19.87 2.64
C PHE A 51 0.60 21.05 1.93
N ASN A 52 1.21 21.94 2.71
CA ASN A 52 1.88 23.13 2.18
C ASN A 52 3.29 22.84 1.59
N VAL A 53 3.46 21.69 0.91
CA VAL A 53 4.76 21.26 0.37
C VAL A 53 5.07 22.03 -0.92
N PRO A 54 6.11 22.88 -0.98
CA PRO A 54 6.35 23.73 -2.15
C PRO A 54 6.74 22.91 -3.38
N TYR A 55 6.31 23.34 -4.56
CA TYR A 55 6.64 22.71 -5.85
C TYR A 55 8.10 22.25 -6.00
N HIS A 56 9.06 23.08 -5.57
CA HIS A 56 10.49 22.74 -5.70
C HIS A 56 10.92 21.57 -4.80
N VAL A 57 10.30 21.43 -3.62
CA VAL A 57 10.53 20.30 -2.70
C VAL A 57 9.83 19.04 -3.23
N LEU A 58 8.57 19.17 -3.69
CA LEU A 58 7.83 18.07 -4.35
C LEU A 58 8.62 17.51 -5.54
N LYS A 59 9.03 18.37 -6.46
CA LYS A 59 9.79 17.99 -7.66
C LYS A 59 11.10 17.32 -7.29
N ARG A 60 11.85 17.86 -6.32
CA ARG A 60 13.14 17.30 -5.89
C ARG A 60 12.99 15.94 -5.22
N ALA A 61 11.98 15.75 -4.37
CA ALA A 61 11.68 14.46 -3.75
C ALA A 61 11.27 13.42 -4.80
N MET A 62 10.38 13.81 -5.73
CA MET A 62 9.94 12.99 -6.87
C MET A 62 11.12 12.56 -7.77
N ASP A 63 12.03 13.48 -8.09
CA ASP A 63 13.22 13.18 -8.90
C ASP A 63 14.15 12.19 -8.18
N THR A 64 14.37 12.38 -6.88
CA THR A 64 15.21 11.48 -6.06
C THR A 64 14.65 10.05 -5.99
N ASP A 65 13.33 9.93 -5.86
CA ASP A 65 12.62 8.65 -5.85
C ASP A 65 12.81 7.89 -7.18
N ILE A 66 12.59 8.59 -8.30
CA ILE A 66 12.77 8.05 -9.65
C ILE A 66 14.23 7.68 -9.94
N GLU A 67 15.18 8.56 -9.59
CA GLU A 67 16.62 8.32 -9.77
C GLU A 67 17.12 7.11 -8.97
N THR A 68 16.49 6.81 -7.83
CA THR A 68 16.90 5.71 -6.94
C THR A 68 16.15 4.40 -7.15
N TYR A 69 15.16 4.33 -8.05
CA TYR A 69 14.33 3.12 -8.22
C TYR A 69 15.13 1.86 -8.57
N ASP A 70 16.07 1.96 -9.51
CA ASP A 70 16.96 0.85 -9.92
C ASP A 70 18.23 0.74 -9.03
N GLU A 71 18.39 1.57 -8.00
CA GLU A 71 19.47 1.42 -7.02
C GLU A 71 19.20 0.24 -6.06
N LYS A 72 20.27 -0.27 -5.43
CA LYS A 72 20.17 -1.30 -4.38
C LYS A 72 19.26 -0.86 -3.21
N ILE A 73 19.13 0.44 -2.99
CA ILE A 73 18.24 1.03 -1.99
C ILE A 73 17.55 2.25 -2.61
N HIS A 74 16.29 2.06 -3.00
CA HIS A 74 15.38 3.11 -3.43
C HIS A 74 14.93 3.99 -2.25
N VAL A 75 14.71 5.28 -2.51
CA VAL A 75 14.39 6.31 -1.51
C VAL A 75 13.05 6.96 -1.84
N SER A 76 11.99 6.50 -1.18
CA SER A 76 10.61 6.95 -1.41
C SER A 76 10.46 8.48 -1.23
N TRP A 77 9.81 9.14 -2.18
CA TRP A 77 9.44 10.55 -2.08
C TRP A 77 8.46 10.81 -0.94
N ILE A 78 7.57 9.87 -0.62
CA ILE A 78 6.67 9.97 0.54
C ILE A 78 7.49 9.96 1.83
N ASP A 79 8.54 9.13 1.93
CA ASP A 79 9.41 9.09 3.11
C ASP A 79 10.24 10.38 3.25
N ILE A 80 10.79 10.89 2.13
CA ILE A 80 11.49 12.18 2.06
C ILE A 80 10.57 13.30 2.55
N LEU A 81 9.37 13.39 2.01
CA LEU A 81 8.42 14.45 2.32
C LEU A 81 7.87 14.30 3.74
N ALA A 82 7.63 13.09 4.22
CA ALA A 82 7.18 12.84 5.59
C ALA A 82 8.24 13.21 6.63
N TYR A 83 9.51 12.92 6.36
CA TYR A 83 10.62 13.39 7.19
C TYR A 83 10.68 14.92 7.24
N LEU A 84 10.56 15.58 6.09
CA LEU A 84 10.59 17.05 6.02
C LEU A 84 9.36 17.67 6.71
N GLY A 85 8.16 17.12 6.50
CA GLY A 85 6.92 17.52 7.17
C GLY A 85 7.05 17.43 8.69
N ALA A 86 7.54 16.29 9.20
CA ALA A 86 7.82 16.11 10.64
C ALA A 86 8.96 17.00 11.16
N ARG A 87 9.92 17.38 10.30
CA ARG A 87 11.05 18.25 10.65
C ARG A 87 10.67 19.72 10.78
N TYR A 88 9.70 20.20 10.01
CA TYR A 88 9.26 21.60 10.02
C TYR A 88 7.83 21.81 10.56
N GLY A 89 7.13 20.75 10.98
CA GLY A 89 5.73 20.85 11.43
C GLY A 89 4.76 21.23 10.30
N GLY A 90 5.04 20.79 9.07
CA GLY A 90 4.28 21.13 7.87
C GLY A 90 4.60 22.50 7.24
N ASP A 91 5.25 23.42 7.97
CA ASP A 91 5.64 24.74 7.42
C ASP A 91 7.02 24.71 6.74
N PHE A 92 7.02 24.65 5.41
CA PHE A 92 8.25 24.66 4.62
C PHE A 92 8.90 26.06 4.48
N SER A 93 8.41 27.11 5.15
CA SER A 93 9.02 28.46 5.15
C SER A 93 10.52 28.46 5.50
N SER A 94 10.93 27.52 6.36
CA SER A 94 12.30 27.36 6.86
C SER A 94 13.04 26.18 6.21
N TYR A 95 12.56 25.69 5.06
CA TYR A 95 13.16 24.58 4.32
C TYR A 95 14.64 24.83 3.96
N ARG A 96 15.44 23.76 3.97
CA ARG A 96 16.83 23.73 3.54
C ARG A 96 17.14 22.43 2.82
N ASP A 97 17.74 22.53 1.64
CA ASP A 97 18.19 21.37 0.85
C ASP A 97 19.08 20.40 1.65
N SER A 98 20.01 20.94 2.44
CA SER A 98 20.87 20.15 3.33
C SER A 98 20.15 19.22 4.31
N HIS A 99 18.88 19.49 4.66
CA HIS A 99 18.08 18.60 5.49
C HIS A 99 17.44 17.46 4.70
N MET A 100 17.13 17.70 3.42
CA MET A 100 16.73 16.64 2.50
C MET A 100 17.94 15.77 2.13
N ASP A 101 19.11 16.37 1.86
CA ASP A 101 20.36 15.64 1.62
C ASP A 101 20.68 14.72 2.82
N SER A 102 20.63 15.31 4.02
CA SER A 102 20.70 14.61 5.31
C SER A 102 19.39 13.90 5.71
N PHE A 103 18.66 13.36 4.74
CA PHE A 103 17.66 12.30 4.91
C PHE A 103 17.71 11.30 3.76
N VAL A 104 17.76 11.78 2.51
CA VAL A 104 17.97 10.98 1.30
C VAL A 104 19.20 10.11 1.47
N GLU A 105 20.24 10.63 2.11
CA GLU A 105 21.29 9.76 2.58
C GLU A 105 20.79 8.71 3.60
N LYS A 106 20.11 8.95 4.76
CA LYS A 106 20.05 7.88 5.81
C LYS A 106 19.52 6.54 5.29
N VAL A 107 18.58 6.60 4.36
CA VAL A 107 18.08 5.46 3.56
C VAL A 107 19.21 4.72 2.81
N LYS A 108 20.15 5.39 2.13
CA LYS A 108 21.29 4.84 1.36
C LYS A 108 22.52 4.23 2.10
N LYS A 109 22.60 4.11 3.45
CA LYS A 109 23.39 3.00 4.12
C LYS A 109 22.50 1.82 4.51
N GLY A 110 21.19 1.89 4.27
CA GLY A 110 20.22 0.90 4.74
C GLY A 110 19.70 1.19 6.15
N VAL A 111 19.49 2.46 6.52
CA VAL A 111 18.70 2.80 7.72
C VAL A 111 17.29 3.18 7.24
N SER A 112 16.25 2.51 7.75
CA SER A 112 14.87 2.69 7.26
C SER A 112 14.40 4.14 7.40
N ALA A 113 13.35 4.54 6.67
CA ALA A 113 12.76 5.88 6.82
C ALA A 113 12.25 6.14 8.26
N ALA A 114 11.61 5.15 8.87
CA ALA A 114 11.15 5.23 10.26
C ALA A 114 12.30 5.45 11.24
N THR A 115 13.43 4.73 11.11
CA THR A 115 14.61 5.05 11.91
C THR A 115 15.29 6.34 11.44
N ALA A 116 15.23 6.72 10.17
CA ALA A 116 15.80 7.97 9.66
C ALA A 116 15.05 9.23 10.15
N ALA A 117 13.80 9.10 10.58
CA ALA A 117 13.05 10.15 11.28
C ALA A 117 12.99 9.97 12.81
N LYS A 118 12.92 8.73 13.30
CA LYS A 118 12.85 8.21 14.70
C LYS A 118 12.46 9.17 15.84
N GLY A 119 11.42 9.99 15.70
CA GLY A 119 10.99 10.92 16.76
C GLY A 119 11.33 12.40 16.54
N LEU A 120 11.56 12.80 15.28
CA LEU A 120 10.77 13.92 14.76
C LEU A 120 9.30 13.57 15.07
N GLU A 121 8.67 14.37 15.93
CA GLU A 121 7.33 14.08 16.42
C GLU A 121 6.36 14.08 15.23
N HIS A 122 5.33 13.23 15.30
CA HIS A 122 4.35 13.05 14.23
C HIS A 122 4.88 12.51 12.87
N PHE A 123 6.10 11.95 12.77
CA PHE A 123 6.56 11.31 11.51
C PHE A 123 5.60 10.24 10.97
N SER A 124 5.03 9.39 11.82
CA SER A 124 4.04 8.39 11.42
C SER A 124 2.74 9.03 10.89
N TYR A 125 2.34 10.19 11.43
CA TYR A 125 1.23 10.98 10.90
C TYR A 125 1.58 11.57 9.54
N TYR A 126 2.74 12.21 9.37
CA TYR A 126 3.15 12.77 8.07
C TYR A 126 3.36 11.68 7.00
N SER A 127 3.86 10.49 7.38
CA SER A 127 3.96 9.33 6.49
C SER A 127 2.59 8.86 6.00
N ARG A 128 1.62 8.67 6.91
CA ARG A 128 0.23 8.34 6.53
C ARG A 128 -0.45 9.46 5.73
N ALA A 129 -0.30 10.72 6.15
CA ALA A 129 -0.97 11.87 5.54
C ALA A 129 -0.44 12.17 4.13
N TYR A 130 0.89 12.26 3.96
CA TYR A 130 1.48 12.49 2.64
C TYR A 130 1.44 11.23 1.77
N GLY A 131 1.45 10.04 2.37
CA GLY A 131 1.11 8.78 1.71
C GLY A 131 -0.30 8.81 1.13
N ALA A 132 -1.30 9.29 1.87
CA ALA A 132 -2.66 9.41 1.37
C ALA A 132 -2.80 10.45 0.25
N VAL A 133 -2.05 11.56 0.28
CA VAL A 133 -2.05 12.59 -0.78
C VAL A 133 -1.33 12.14 -2.06
N LEU A 134 -0.16 11.51 -1.92
CA LEU A 134 0.78 11.25 -3.03
C LEU A 134 0.90 9.76 -3.41
N GLY A 135 0.27 8.87 -2.65
CA GLY A 135 0.20 7.44 -2.91
C GLY A 135 -0.32 7.15 -4.31
N GLY A 136 0.30 6.19 -4.98
CA GLY A 136 -0.07 5.82 -6.35
C GLY A 136 0.24 6.86 -7.44
N LEU A 137 0.72 8.08 -7.14
CA LEU A 137 1.07 9.03 -8.21
C LEU A 137 2.42 8.67 -8.89
N LEU A 138 3.36 8.05 -8.16
CA LEU A 138 4.56 7.39 -8.72
C LEU A 138 4.40 5.87 -8.81
N GLY A 139 5.14 5.23 -9.72
CA GLY A 139 5.25 3.77 -9.81
C GLY A 139 5.68 3.25 -11.19
N GLU A 140 5.64 1.92 -11.38
CA GLU A 140 5.80 1.30 -12.70
C GLU A 140 4.60 1.55 -13.62
N TYR A 141 4.87 1.95 -14.86
CA TYR A 141 3.88 2.06 -15.92
C TYR A 141 4.43 1.62 -17.28
N GLN A 142 3.54 1.54 -18.26
CA GLN A 142 3.84 1.22 -19.65
C GLN A 142 3.11 2.22 -20.54
N ILE A 143 3.82 2.78 -21.52
CA ILE A 143 3.24 3.70 -22.49
C ILE A 143 3.53 3.21 -23.91
N ARG A 144 2.52 3.27 -24.77
CA ARG A 144 2.59 2.78 -26.14
C ARG A 144 2.98 3.90 -27.10
N LEU A 145 4.28 4.05 -27.33
CA LEU A 145 4.88 5.10 -28.15
C LEU A 145 5.35 4.55 -29.50
N PRO A 146 5.45 5.39 -30.55
CA PRO A 146 6.13 5.01 -31.78
C PRO A 146 7.58 4.64 -31.50
N ASP A 147 8.01 3.54 -32.09
CA ASP A 147 9.40 3.13 -32.17
C ASP A 147 10.18 4.01 -33.16
N GLU A 148 11.41 4.37 -32.81
CA GLU A 148 12.21 5.37 -33.56
C GLU A 148 12.83 4.79 -34.84
N GLU A 149 13.11 3.49 -34.89
CA GLU A 149 13.64 2.83 -36.08
C GLU A 149 12.54 2.34 -37.04
N SER A 150 11.44 1.80 -36.51
CA SER A 150 10.38 1.14 -37.31
C SER A 150 9.08 1.93 -37.44
N GLY A 151 8.90 3.04 -36.71
CA GLY A 151 7.69 3.87 -36.72
C GLY A 151 6.45 3.21 -36.14
N LYS A 152 6.56 2.01 -35.56
CA LYS A 152 5.43 1.22 -35.05
C LYS A 152 5.19 1.48 -33.57
N ASN A 153 3.93 1.57 -33.14
CA ASN A 153 3.58 1.80 -31.74
C ASN A 153 3.86 0.55 -30.87
N VAL A 154 4.95 0.61 -30.09
CA VAL A 154 5.44 -0.42 -29.16
C VAL A 154 5.22 0.01 -27.70
N TRP A 155 5.06 -0.96 -26.80
CA TRP A 155 4.99 -0.68 -25.36
C TRP A 155 6.40 -0.48 -24.80
N LYS A 156 6.70 0.72 -24.28
CA LYS A 156 7.89 1.02 -23.49
C LYS A 156 7.51 0.99 -22.00
N LYS A 157 8.24 0.24 -21.17
CA LYS A 157 8.11 0.26 -19.71
C LYS A 157 8.91 1.44 -19.12
N ALA A 158 8.45 1.99 -18.01
CA ALA A 158 9.17 2.98 -17.22
C ALA A 158 8.73 2.92 -15.74
N TYR A 159 9.55 3.50 -14.86
CA TYR A 159 9.13 3.92 -13.53
C TYR A 159 9.07 5.45 -13.51
N GLY A 160 8.08 6.02 -12.83
CA GLY A 160 7.99 7.46 -12.65
C GLY A 160 6.56 7.95 -12.42
N LEU A 161 6.31 9.20 -12.81
CA LEU A 161 5.02 9.87 -12.63
C LEU A 161 3.96 9.21 -13.51
N LYS A 162 3.00 8.55 -12.84
CA LYS A 162 1.83 7.88 -13.43
C LYS A 162 0.62 8.81 -13.51
N ALA A 163 0.58 9.80 -12.60
CA ALA A 163 -0.48 10.78 -12.54
C ALA A 163 -0.34 11.86 -13.63
N PHE A 164 -1.47 12.32 -14.17
CA PHE A 164 -1.52 13.29 -15.26
C PHE A 164 -2.05 14.65 -14.81
N SER A 165 -1.63 15.72 -15.48
CA SER A 165 -2.29 17.03 -15.34
C SER A 165 -3.75 16.93 -15.76
N PRO A 166 -4.68 17.59 -15.04
CA PRO A 166 -6.12 17.51 -15.27
C PRO A 166 -6.59 18.15 -16.59
N LEU A 167 -5.71 18.89 -17.28
CA LEU A 167 -5.98 19.48 -18.59
C LEU A 167 -5.06 18.89 -19.65
N ALA A 168 -5.64 18.45 -20.77
CA ALA A 168 -4.94 17.76 -21.85
C ALA A 168 -3.81 18.61 -22.48
N ASP A 169 -2.79 17.94 -23.03
CA ASP A 169 -1.66 18.58 -23.71
C ASP A 169 -2.10 19.39 -24.95
N GLY A 170 -1.33 20.43 -25.28
CA GLY A 170 -1.65 21.37 -26.36
C GLY A 170 -2.66 22.48 -26.01
N PHE A 171 -3.36 22.39 -24.87
CA PHE A 171 -4.32 23.41 -24.43
C PHE A 171 -3.69 24.41 -23.44
N TYR A 172 -3.91 25.71 -23.66
CA TYR A 172 -3.49 26.75 -22.72
C TYR A 172 -4.43 26.84 -21.51
N TYR A 173 -3.86 27.18 -20.36
CA TYR A 173 -4.58 27.56 -19.16
C TYR A 173 -3.74 28.56 -18.35
N SER A 174 -4.37 29.23 -17.38
CA SER A 174 -3.71 30.03 -16.35
C SER A 174 -4.32 29.72 -14.99
N ASP A 175 -3.51 29.71 -13.94
CA ASP A 175 -3.90 29.39 -12.57
C ASP A 175 -3.14 30.28 -11.56
N PHE A 176 -3.56 30.26 -10.30
CA PHE A 176 -2.83 30.83 -9.16
C PHE A 176 -3.22 30.10 -7.86
N ASP A 177 -2.51 30.40 -6.77
CA ASP A 177 -2.80 29.84 -5.45
C ASP A 177 -4.13 30.40 -4.92
N ASP A 178 -5.21 29.62 -5.05
CA ASP A 178 -6.59 30.02 -4.74
C ASP A 178 -7.29 29.08 -3.74
N PHE A 179 -6.54 28.20 -3.08
CA PHE A 179 -7.07 27.33 -2.03
C PHE A 179 -7.37 28.14 -0.76
N GLY A 180 -8.47 27.81 -0.08
CA GLY A 180 -8.91 28.50 1.14
C GLY A 180 -9.51 29.90 0.93
N GLU A 181 -9.46 30.45 -0.28
CA GLU A 181 -9.95 31.80 -0.61
C GLU A 181 -11.46 32.02 -0.35
N SER A 182 -11.85 33.28 -0.15
CA SER A 182 -13.22 33.62 0.24
C SER A 182 -14.20 33.55 -0.94
N ARG A 183 -15.09 32.53 -0.94
CA ARG A 183 -16.17 32.37 -1.94
C ARG A 183 -17.53 32.70 -1.33
N SER A 184 -18.37 33.46 -2.04
CA SER A 184 -19.71 33.86 -1.59
C SER A 184 -20.80 33.50 -2.60
N TYR A 185 -21.63 32.50 -2.28
CA TYR A 185 -22.87 32.22 -3.02
C TYR A 185 -23.92 31.66 -2.07
N GLY A 186 -24.90 32.48 -1.68
CA GLY A 186 -25.86 32.20 -0.61
C GLY A 186 -25.28 32.41 0.80
N TYR A 187 -24.05 31.94 1.05
CA TYR A 187 -23.28 32.17 2.28
C TYR A 187 -21.78 32.24 1.96
N THR A 188 -20.98 32.69 2.93
CA THR A 188 -19.51 32.75 2.85
C THR A 188 -18.90 31.39 3.18
N ARG A 189 -18.02 30.89 2.32
CA ARG A 189 -17.24 29.66 2.52
C ARG A 189 -15.80 29.84 2.05
N LYS A 190 -14.90 28.99 2.51
CA LYS A 190 -13.57 28.83 1.90
C LYS A 190 -13.67 28.11 0.55
N HIS A 191 -12.70 28.35 -0.31
CA HIS A 191 -12.45 27.53 -1.50
C HIS A 191 -11.79 26.21 -1.09
N LEU A 192 -12.28 25.09 -1.63
CA LEU A 192 -11.87 23.73 -1.26
C LEU A 192 -11.51 22.93 -2.51
N GLY A 193 -10.53 23.45 -3.23
CA GLY A 193 -10.08 23.00 -4.55
C GLY A 193 -9.31 24.13 -5.23
N HIS A 194 -9.10 23.98 -6.53
CA HIS A 194 -8.21 24.83 -7.31
C HIS A 194 -8.82 25.14 -8.69
N ASP A 195 -8.89 26.42 -9.05
CA ASP A 195 -9.49 26.87 -10.32
C ASP A 195 -8.44 27.11 -11.42
N MET A 196 -8.52 26.35 -12.51
CA MET A 196 -7.63 26.44 -13.66
C MET A 196 -8.38 27.06 -14.85
N MET A 197 -8.16 28.34 -15.14
CA MET A 197 -8.87 29.08 -16.19
C MET A 197 -8.43 28.62 -17.58
N THR A 198 -9.38 28.16 -18.39
CA THR A 198 -9.13 27.62 -19.75
C THR A 198 -10.42 27.65 -20.57
N SER A 199 -10.30 27.72 -21.90
CA SER A 199 -11.44 27.75 -22.83
C SER A 199 -12.46 26.64 -22.59
N VAL A 200 -13.75 26.96 -22.78
CA VAL A 200 -14.83 25.95 -22.81
C VAL A 200 -14.50 24.90 -23.87
N GLY A 201 -14.61 23.61 -23.50
CA GLY A 201 -14.31 22.51 -24.40
C GLY A 201 -12.87 21.99 -24.35
N THR A 202 -11.98 22.57 -23.54
CA THR A 202 -10.68 21.93 -23.22
C THR A 202 -10.94 20.54 -22.61
N PRO A 203 -10.31 19.45 -23.10
CA PRO A 203 -10.51 18.12 -22.55
C PRO A 203 -9.94 17.98 -21.14
N VAL A 204 -10.80 17.51 -20.23
CA VAL A 204 -10.49 17.21 -18.83
C VAL A 204 -9.99 15.77 -18.74
N ILE A 205 -8.92 15.59 -17.99
CA ILE A 205 -8.13 14.36 -17.89
C ILE A 205 -8.26 13.78 -16.47
N ALA A 206 -8.38 12.45 -16.36
CA ALA A 206 -8.25 11.75 -15.09
C ALA A 206 -6.82 11.89 -14.55
N VAL A 207 -6.67 12.54 -13.39
CA VAL A 207 -5.38 12.72 -12.71
C VAL A 207 -4.77 11.38 -12.31
N GLU A 208 -5.57 10.52 -11.68
CA GLU A 208 -5.19 9.18 -11.23
C GLU A 208 -6.19 8.15 -11.78
N SER A 209 -5.76 6.89 -11.92
CA SER A 209 -6.65 5.78 -12.25
C SER A 209 -7.59 5.49 -11.07
N GLY A 210 -8.84 5.11 -11.35
CA GLY A 210 -9.83 4.95 -10.31
C GLY A 210 -11.20 4.50 -10.77
N THR A 211 -12.17 4.60 -9.86
CA THR A 211 -13.59 4.32 -10.14
C THR A 211 -14.39 5.61 -10.09
N VAL A 212 -15.23 5.85 -11.10
CA VAL A 212 -16.20 6.96 -11.10
C VAL A 212 -17.28 6.68 -10.07
N GLU A 213 -17.19 7.30 -8.89
CA GLU A 213 -18.23 7.23 -7.86
C GLU A 213 -19.39 8.19 -8.13
N ALA A 214 -19.14 9.31 -8.81
CA ALA A 214 -20.13 10.36 -8.98
C ALA A 214 -20.12 10.94 -10.40
N LEU A 215 -21.29 11.03 -11.01
CA LEU A 215 -21.48 11.64 -12.34
C LEU A 215 -22.85 12.32 -12.37
N GLY A 216 -22.92 13.58 -12.78
CA GLY A 216 -24.19 14.34 -12.83
C GLY A 216 -24.04 15.83 -12.54
N TRP A 217 -25.17 16.50 -12.29
CA TRP A 217 -25.23 17.93 -11.98
C TRP A 217 -25.46 18.19 -10.48
N ASN A 218 -24.92 19.29 -9.94
CA ASN A 218 -25.40 19.90 -8.69
C ASN A 218 -25.37 21.44 -8.74
N GLN A 219 -26.08 22.10 -7.80
CA GLN A 219 -26.23 23.55 -7.75
C GLN A 219 -24.90 24.34 -7.68
N TYR A 220 -23.86 23.79 -7.03
CA TYR A 220 -22.62 24.52 -6.79
C TYR A 220 -21.60 24.27 -7.90
N GLY A 221 -21.16 23.03 -8.08
CA GLY A 221 -20.17 22.63 -9.08
C GLY A 221 -20.73 22.49 -10.50
N GLY A 222 -22.05 22.55 -10.70
CA GLY A 222 -22.65 22.33 -12.01
C GLY A 222 -22.52 20.88 -12.44
N TRP A 223 -22.26 20.65 -13.73
CA TRP A 223 -21.86 19.33 -14.21
C TRP A 223 -20.50 18.93 -13.64
N ARG A 224 -20.44 17.74 -13.02
CA ARG A 224 -19.28 17.28 -12.26
C ARG A 224 -19.03 15.78 -12.33
N ILE A 225 -17.75 15.41 -12.25
CA ILE A 225 -17.25 14.03 -12.15
C ILE A 225 -16.57 13.89 -10.78
N GLY A 226 -16.79 12.76 -10.10
CA GLY A 226 -16.06 12.34 -8.91
C GLY A 226 -15.42 10.98 -9.15
N ILE A 227 -14.08 10.91 -9.07
CA ILE A 227 -13.29 9.68 -9.25
C ILE A 227 -12.59 9.36 -7.94
N ARG A 228 -12.75 8.12 -7.46
CA ARG A 228 -12.01 7.60 -6.31
C ARG A 228 -10.80 6.80 -6.78
N SER A 229 -9.63 7.02 -6.19
CA SER A 229 -8.48 6.12 -6.28
C SER A 229 -8.88 4.69 -5.87
N TYR A 230 -8.23 3.67 -6.41
CA TYR A 230 -8.62 2.29 -6.11
C TYR A 230 -8.29 1.82 -4.68
N ASP A 231 -7.34 2.49 -3.99
CA ASP A 231 -7.11 2.31 -2.54
C ASP A 231 -8.19 2.98 -1.67
N LYS A 232 -9.05 3.81 -2.28
CA LYS A 232 -10.15 4.60 -1.70
C LYS A 232 -9.74 5.80 -0.87
N GLU A 233 -8.45 6.09 -0.70
CA GLU A 233 -8.00 7.20 0.15
C GLU A 233 -8.26 8.57 -0.49
N ARG A 234 -8.21 8.68 -1.82
CA ARG A 234 -8.32 9.93 -2.59
C ARG A 234 -9.60 10.00 -3.41
N TYR A 235 -10.32 11.11 -3.31
CA TYR A 235 -11.46 11.45 -4.14
C TYR A 235 -11.21 12.76 -4.90
N TYR A 236 -11.11 12.64 -6.23
CA TYR A 236 -10.90 13.77 -7.15
C TYR A 236 -12.24 14.30 -7.63
N TYR A 237 -12.49 15.59 -7.38
CA TYR A 237 -13.70 16.32 -7.72
C TYR A 237 -13.44 17.27 -8.89
N TYR A 238 -13.99 16.96 -10.06
CA TYR A 238 -13.89 17.78 -11.27
C TYR A 238 -15.23 18.46 -11.52
N ALA A 239 -15.24 19.79 -11.56
CA ALA A 239 -16.47 20.57 -11.68
C ALA A 239 -16.40 21.68 -12.73
N HIS A 240 -17.54 22.37 -12.91
CA HIS A 240 -17.77 23.42 -13.89
C HIS A 240 -17.70 22.96 -15.36
N LEU A 241 -18.01 21.69 -15.61
CA LEU A 241 -17.94 21.06 -16.94
C LEU A 241 -18.97 21.65 -17.93
N ARG A 242 -18.76 21.42 -19.23
CA ARG A 242 -19.55 22.04 -20.31
C ARG A 242 -21.03 21.66 -20.28
N LYS A 243 -21.88 22.62 -20.65
CA LYS A 243 -23.32 22.43 -20.88
C LYS A 243 -23.58 21.37 -21.96
N ASP A 244 -24.73 20.72 -21.89
CA ASP A 244 -25.32 19.77 -22.86
C ASP A 244 -24.55 18.45 -23.13
N SER A 245 -23.23 18.43 -23.02
CA SER A 245 -22.38 17.25 -23.25
C SER A 245 -21.16 17.23 -22.32
N PRO A 246 -21.32 17.25 -20.99
CA PRO A 246 -20.22 17.46 -20.04
C PRO A 246 -19.13 16.36 -20.02
N PHE A 247 -19.48 15.12 -20.36
CA PHE A 247 -18.67 13.93 -20.12
C PHE A 247 -18.12 13.31 -21.42
N ALA A 248 -17.07 12.50 -21.28
CA ALA A 248 -16.63 11.59 -22.33
C ALA A 248 -17.66 10.45 -22.55
N GLU A 249 -17.61 9.80 -23.72
CA GLU A 249 -18.60 8.77 -24.08
C GLU A 249 -18.52 7.53 -23.20
N ASN A 250 -19.68 6.90 -22.98
CA ASN A 250 -19.85 5.66 -22.19
C ASN A 250 -19.44 5.75 -20.70
N LEU A 251 -18.96 6.90 -20.23
CA LEU A 251 -18.66 7.18 -18.83
C LEU A 251 -19.95 7.15 -17.99
N ARG A 252 -19.91 6.43 -16.86
CA ARG A 252 -21.03 6.25 -15.93
C ARG A 252 -20.50 6.00 -14.52
N VAL A 253 -21.35 6.12 -13.51
CA VAL A 253 -21.00 5.67 -12.15
C VAL A 253 -20.69 4.17 -12.18
N GLY A 254 -19.61 3.78 -11.51
CA GLY A 254 -19.04 2.42 -11.58
C GLY A 254 -18.11 2.18 -12.77
N SER A 255 -17.89 3.14 -13.68
CA SER A 255 -16.83 3.02 -14.68
C SER A 255 -15.45 3.07 -14.03
N SER A 256 -14.57 2.15 -14.43
CA SER A 256 -13.13 2.26 -14.25
C SER A 256 -12.56 3.29 -15.23
N VAL A 257 -11.59 4.10 -14.79
CA VAL A 257 -10.82 5.05 -15.62
C VAL A 257 -9.32 4.90 -15.35
N THR A 258 -8.49 5.15 -16.37
CA THR A 258 -7.03 5.12 -16.28
C THR A 258 -6.48 6.54 -16.17
N ALA A 259 -5.40 6.74 -15.41
CA ALA A 259 -4.67 8.01 -15.38
C ALA A 259 -4.33 8.48 -16.80
N GLY A 260 -4.68 9.72 -17.14
CA GLY A 260 -4.50 10.29 -18.48
C GLY A 260 -5.62 10.03 -19.49
N ASP A 261 -6.71 9.34 -19.12
CA ASP A 261 -7.91 9.20 -19.96
C ASP A 261 -8.70 10.53 -20.01
N VAL A 262 -9.38 10.80 -21.14
CA VAL A 262 -10.31 11.94 -21.25
C VAL A 262 -11.63 11.55 -20.57
N ILE A 263 -12.08 12.37 -19.62
CA ILE A 263 -13.28 12.09 -18.81
C ILE A 263 -14.42 13.10 -19.04
N GLY A 264 -14.11 14.28 -19.55
CA GLY A 264 -15.10 15.33 -19.80
C GLY A 264 -14.46 16.59 -20.37
N TYR A 265 -15.17 17.72 -20.28
CA TYR A 265 -14.74 18.99 -20.88
C TYR A 265 -15.07 20.19 -20.00
N THR A 266 -14.15 21.16 -19.94
CA THR A 266 -14.30 22.40 -19.17
C THR A 266 -15.43 23.29 -19.70
N GLY A 267 -16.00 24.12 -18.82
CA GLY A 267 -17.22 24.86 -19.11
C GLY A 267 -17.46 26.06 -18.19
N GLN A 268 -18.75 26.31 -17.93
CA GLN A 268 -19.25 27.47 -17.18
C GLN A 268 -20.49 27.13 -16.33
N THR A 269 -20.75 25.83 -16.08
CA THR A 269 -21.96 25.40 -15.36
C THR A 269 -21.72 25.35 -13.85
N GLY A 270 -22.73 25.66 -13.05
CA GLY A 270 -22.61 25.73 -11.59
C GLY A 270 -23.18 27.03 -11.04
N TYR A 271 -23.03 27.24 -9.73
CA TYR A 271 -23.58 28.37 -8.97
C TYR A 271 -25.00 28.77 -9.43
N SER A 272 -25.90 27.81 -9.59
CA SER A 272 -27.20 27.98 -10.25
C SER A 272 -28.27 27.08 -9.64
N ILE A 273 -29.48 27.61 -9.47
CA ILE A 273 -30.68 26.83 -9.09
C ILE A 273 -31.35 26.11 -10.29
N LYS A 274 -30.83 26.31 -11.51
CA LYS A 274 -31.28 25.64 -12.74
C LYS A 274 -30.20 24.70 -13.23
N GLU A 275 -30.60 23.46 -13.53
CA GLU A 275 -29.74 22.47 -14.16
C GLU A 275 -29.31 22.90 -15.57
N ASN A 276 -28.11 22.50 -15.97
CA ASN A 276 -27.61 22.63 -17.34
C ASN A 276 -27.67 24.06 -17.93
N VAL A 277 -27.25 25.08 -17.17
CA VAL A 277 -27.03 26.46 -17.66
C VAL A 277 -25.60 26.91 -17.40
N ASN A 278 -25.09 27.80 -18.27
CA ASN A 278 -23.87 28.56 -17.98
C ASN A 278 -24.23 29.71 -17.04
N ASN A 279 -23.53 29.85 -15.92
CA ASN A 279 -23.74 30.92 -14.94
C ASN A 279 -22.41 31.44 -14.33
N ILE A 280 -21.29 31.12 -14.98
CA ILE A 280 -19.92 31.47 -14.55
C ILE A 280 -19.26 32.24 -15.69
N ASP A 281 -18.87 33.49 -15.43
CA ASP A 281 -18.38 34.40 -16.48
C ASP A 281 -17.04 33.96 -17.08
N THR A 282 -16.11 33.45 -16.25
CA THR A 282 -14.80 32.97 -16.69
C THR A 282 -14.79 31.44 -16.78
N PRO A 283 -14.63 30.85 -17.98
CA PRO A 283 -14.46 29.41 -18.13
C PRO A 283 -13.23 28.87 -17.38
N HIS A 284 -13.43 27.80 -16.60
CA HIS A 284 -12.36 27.12 -15.87
C HIS A 284 -12.71 25.64 -15.63
N LEU A 285 -11.69 24.86 -15.26
CA LEU A 285 -11.87 23.63 -14.50
C LEU A 285 -11.73 23.96 -13.02
N HIS A 286 -12.66 23.49 -12.18
CA HIS A 286 -12.41 23.40 -10.74
C HIS A 286 -12.00 21.96 -10.40
N LEU A 287 -10.84 21.81 -9.77
CA LEU A 287 -10.30 20.53 -9.30
C LEU A 287 -10.13 20.54 -7.78
N GLY A 288 -10.85 19.69 -7.07
CA GLY A 288 -10.60 19.39 -5.66
C GLY A 288 -10.02 18.00 -5.47
N LEU A 289 -9.17 17.83 -4.45
CA LEU A 289 -8.77 16.53 -3.92
C LEU A 289 -9.21 16.43 -2.46
N GLN A 290 -10.00 15.41 -2.16
CA GLN A 290 -10.47 15.07 -0.82
C GLN A 290 -9.78 13.78 -0.34
N LEU A 291 -9.37 13.73 0.92
CA LEU A 291 -8.92 12.52 1.59
C LEU A 291 -10.05 11.92 2.43
N ILE A 292 -10.25 10.60 2.36
CA ILE A 292 -11.37 9.91 3.00
C ILE A 292 -10.84 8.72 3.81
N PHE A 293 -10.64 8.95 5.12
CA PHE A 293 -10.25 7.92 6.09
C PHE A 293 -11.46 7.31 6.83
N ASP A 294 -12.60 8.00 6.86
CA ASP A 294 -13.92 7.47 7.24
C ASP A 294 -14.94 7.95 6.20
N GLU A 295 -15.69 7.02 5.59
CA GLU A 295 -16.78 7.35 4.65
C GLU A 295 -17.86 8.23 5.28
N LYS A 296 -18.02 8.22 6.62
CA LYS A 296 -18.94 9.13 7.33
C LYS A 296 -18.50 10.59 7.24
N ALA A 297 -17.20 10.87 7.16
CA ALA A 297 -16.65 12.22 7.08
C ALA A 297 -16.78 12.83 5.67
N LYS A 298 -16.94 11.99 4.64
CA LYS A 298 -16.95 12.37 3.22
C LYS A 298 -17.92 13.50 2.87
N ASP A 299 -19.12 13.45 3.40
CA ASP A 299 -20.18 14.45 3.18
C ASP A 299 -20.52 15.24 4.46
N SER A 300 -19.68 15.17 5.50
CA SER A 300 -19.88 15.88 6.79
C SER A 300 -19.21 17.28 6.79
N PRO A 301 -19.18 18.02 7.91
CA PRO A 301 -18.33 19.21 8.06
C PRO A 301 -16.82 18.89 8.16
N ASP A 302 -16.46 17.65 8.48
CA ASP A 302 -15.11 17.19 8.85
C ASP A 302 -14.29 16.71 7.64
N GLN A 303 -14.57 17.30 6.47
CA GLN A 303 -13.95 16.91 5.19
C GLN A 303 -12.51 17.41 5.09
N ILE A 304 -11.60 16.50 4.74
CA ILE A 304 -10.19 16.83 4.53
C ILE A 304 -9.97 17.11 3.05
N TRP A 305 -9.83 18.38 2.69
CA TRP A 305 -9.47 18.83 1.35
C TRP A 305 -8.02 19.28 1.30
N VAL A 306 -7.33 18.94 0.21
CA VAL A 306 -5.90 19.17 -0.01
C VAL A 306 -5.72 20.38 -0.93
N ASP A 307 -4.74 21.25 -0.66
CA ASP A 307 -4.27 22.21 -1.66
C ASP A 307 -3.69 21.46 -2.87
N MET A 308 -4.30 21.70 -4.03
CA MET A 308 -3.86 21.11 -5.28
C MET A 308 -2.88 21.97 -6.06
N TYR A 309 -2.63 23.23 -5.70
CA TYR A 309 -1.83 24.14 -6.54
C TYR A 309 -0.38 23.68 -6.73
N GLN A 310 0.30 23.26 -5.66
CA GLN A 310 1.67 22.75 -5.81
C GLN A 310 1.72 21.39 -6.55
N ILE A 311 0.63 20.62 -6.50
CA ILE A 311 0.45 19.33 -7.18
C ILE A 311 0.16 19.53 -8.67
N THR A 312 -0.78 20.42 -9.06
CA THR A 312 -1.07 20.71 -10.48
C THR A 312 0.15 21.31 -11.19
N ARG A 313 0.96 22.11 -10.49
CA ARG A 313 2.26 22.59 -10.98
C ARG A 313 3.30 21.48 -11.18
N LEU A 314 3.25 20.41 -10.41
CA LEU A 314 4.08 19.20 -10.65
C LEU A 314 3.57 18.47 -11.90
N LEU A 315 2.27 18.19 -11.91
CA LEU A 315 1.58 17.45 -12.97
C LEU A 315 1.54 18.18 -14.31
N SER A 316 1.71 19.50 -14.36
CA SER A 316 1.75 20.28 -15.61
C SER A 316 2.89 19.87 -16.56
N SER A 317 3.88 19.14 -16.04
CA SER A 317 4.95 18.52 -16.82
C SER A 317 4.56 17.18 -17.46
N HIS A 318 3.44 16.57 -17.03
CA HIS A 318 2.95 15.26 -17.47
C HIS A 318 1.50 15.36 -17.97
N ARG A 319 1.32 15.93 -19.17
CA ARG A 319 -0.01 16.16 -19.78
C ARG A 319 -0.36 15.05 -20.78
N SER A 320 -1.61 14.64 -20.82
CA SER A 320 -2.05 13.60 -21.77
C SER A 320 -2.24 14.20 -23.17
N THR A 321 -1.41 13.78 -24.13
CA THR A 321 -1.61 14.13 -25.55
C THR A 321 -2.85 13.44 -26.09
N VAL A 322 -3.79 14.25 -26.58
CA VAL A 322 -5.08 13.81 -27.12
C VAL A 322 -5.14 13.97 -28.64
N VAL A 323 -6.02 13.19 -29.27
CA VAL A 323 -6.48 13.40 -30.65
C VAL A 323 -7.98 13.61 -30.63
N LYS A 324 -8.46 14.47 -31.53
CA LYS A 324 -9.89 14.65 -31.78
C LYS A 324 -10.36 13.60 -32.79
N ASP A 325 -11.50 13.01 -32.52
CA ASP A 325 -12.27 12.21 -33.46
C ASP A 325 -13.21 13.13 -34.25
N GLU A 326 -13.17 13.07 -35.59
CA GLU A 326 -13.90 14.03 -36.43
C GLU A 326 -15.37 13.65 -36.65
N ASP A 327 -15.75 12.38 -36.49
CA ASP A 327 -17.13 11.90 -36.67
C ASP A 327 -17.98 12.18 -35.42
N THR A 328 -17.41 11.97 -34.23
CA THR A 328 -18.07 12.23 -32.93
C THR A 328 -17.79 13.64 -32.38
N GLY A 329 -16.71 14.28 -32.83
CA GLY A 329 -16.21 15.54 -32.28
C GLY A 329 -15.51 15.42 -30.91
N GLN A 330 -15.39 14.20 -30.36
CA GLN A 330 -14.82 13.92 -29.04
C GLN A 330 -13.29 13.88 -29.05
N TYR A 331 -12.67 13.94 -27.87
CA TYR A 331 -11.23 13.73 -27.70
C TYR A 331 -10.94 12.42 -26.98
N GLN A 332 -9.88 11.73 -27.43
CA GLN A 332 -9.35 10.51 -26.82
C GLN A 332 -7.82 10.60 -26.70
N ARG A 333 -7.21 9.83 -25.78
CA ARG A 333 -5.75 9.84 -25.62
C ARG A 333 -5.06 9.25 -26.85
N LYS A 334 -4.01 9.93 -27.32
CA LYS A 334 -3.21 9.53 -28.50
C LYS A 334 -2.32 8.34 -28.21
N TYR A 335 -1.75 8.30 -27.01
CA TYR A 335 -0.84 7.25 -26.56
C TYR A 335 -1.51 6.42 -25.47
N MET A 336 -1.58 5.11 -25.70
CA MET A 336 -2.16 4.17 -24.75
C MET A 336 -1.22 4.02 -23.56
N PHE A 337 -1.78 4.04 -22.36
CA PHE A 337 -1.07 3.92 -21.09
C PHE A 337 -1.63 2.70 -20.34
N SER A 338 -0.81 2.08 -19.52
CA SER A 338 -1.20 0.97 -18.66
C SER A 338 -0.30 0.94 -17.44
N GLU A 339 -0.88 0.82 -16.25
CA GLU A 339 -0.16 0.69 -14.99
C GLU A 339 -0.52 -0.62 -14.29
N GLU A 340 0.41 -1.17 -13.52
CA GLU A 340 0.19 -2.37 -12.69
C GLU A 340 -0.54 -1.98 -11.39
N ASN A 341 -1.77 -1.48 -11.46
CA ASN A 341 -2.50 -1.04 -10.27
C ASN A 341 -3.01 -2.24 -9.43
N HIS A 342 -2.52 -2.36 -8.19
CA HIS A 342 -2.82 -3.49 -7.29
C HIS A 342 -4.32 -3.65 -7.05
N TYR A 343 -4.96 -2.58 -6.61
CA TYR A 343 -6.34 -2.57 -6.20
C TYR A 343 -7.29 -2.77 -7.39
N LEU A 344 -6.95 -2.30 -8.60
CA LEU A 344 -7.70 -2.68 -9.81
C LEU A 344 -7.59 -4.18 -10.10
N LYS A 345 -6.40 -4.78 -9.94
CA LYS A 345 -6.23 -6.24 -10.10
C LYS A 345 -6.98 -7.02 -9.03
N GLU A 346 -7.02 -6.53 -7.79
CA GLU A 346 -7.86 -7.12 -6.74
C GLU A 346 -9.34 -6.96 -7.05
N MET A 347 -9.82 -5.77 -7.43
CA MET A 347 -11.22 -5.53 -7.79
C MET A 347 -11.68 -6.38 -8.99
N LEU A 348 -10.79 -6.64 -9.96
CA LEU A 348 -11.08 -7.52 -11.10
C LEU A 348 -11.02 -9.01 -10.71
N ALA A 349 -10.20 -9.40 -9.74
CA ALA A 349 -10.21 -10.77 -9.19
C ALA A 349 -11.40 -11.01 -8.23
N SER A 350 -11.79 -10.00 -7.45
CA SER A 350 -12.93 -10.00 -6.55
C SER A 350 -14.25 -9.66 -7.24
N ALA A 351 -14.24 -9.30 -8.53
CA ALA A 351 -15.45 -9.32 -9.36
C ALA A 351 -16.00 -10.76 -9.49
N GLU A 352 -15.15 -11.77 -9.24
CA GLU A 352 -15.56 -13.16 -8.96
C GLU A 352 -15.44 -13.49 -7.46
N THR A 353 -16.12 -12.71 -6.62
CA THR A 353 -16.48 -13.15 -5.26
C THR A 353 -17.38 -14.39 -5.27
N THR A 354 -17.44 -15.09 -4.15
CA THR A 354 -18.36 -16.21 -3.94
C THR A 354 -19.61 -15.79 -3.15
N ASP A 355 -20.78 -16.16 -3.67
CA ASP A 355 -22.06 -16.13 -2.95
C ASP A 355 -22.26 -17.37 -2.06
N ALA A 356 -21.30 -18.29 -2.03
CA ALA A 356 -21.40 -19.52 -1.26
C ALA A 356 -21.46 -19.25 0.25
N ARG A 357 -22.35 -19.96 0.95
CA ARG A 357 -22.48 -19.89 2.41
C ARG A 357 -21.32 -20.57 3.15
N GLU A 358 -20.67 -21.52 2.50
CA GLU A 358 -19.50 -22.24 3.01
C GLU A 358 -18.38 -22.15 1.98
N VAL A 359 -17.12 -22.03 2.44
CA VAL A 359 -15.94 -21.90 1.59
C VAL A 359 -14.82 -22.76 2.18
N GLU A 360 -14.10 -23.49 1.33
CA GLU A 360 -12.85 -24.15 1.73
C GLU A 360 -11.73 -23.12 1.82
N LEU A 361 -11.01 -23.11 2.96
CA LEU A 361 -9.93 -22.16 3.22
C LEU A 361 -8.59 -22.92 3.39
N PRO A 362 -7.80 -23.08 2.32
CA PRO A 362 -6.43 -23.54 2.44
C PRO A 362 -5.57 -22.48 3.14
N ILE A 363 -4.84 -22.89 4.17
CA ILE A 363 -3.87 -22.03 4.87
C ILE A 363 -2.49 -22.68 4.78
N ILE A 364 -1.48 -21.90 4.40
CA ILE A 364 -0.10 -22.38 4.22
C ILE A 364 0.78 -21.78 5.32
N MET A 365 1.50 -22.64 6.03
CA MET A 365 2.37 -22.28 7.15
C MET A 365 3.84 -22.33 6.70
N TYR A 366 4.42 -21.14 6.57
CA TYR A 366 5.86 -20.92 6.43
C TYR A 366 6.43 -20.49 7.80
N HIS A 367 7.75 -20.61 7.98
CA HIS A 367 8.47 -20.00 9.10
C HIS A 367 9.64 -19.17 8.56
N SER A 368 10.77 -19.81 8.22
CA SER A 368 12.01 -19.13 7.79
C SER A 368 12.18 -19.21 6.28
N ILE A 369 12.44 -18.06 5.62
CA ILE A 369 12.75 -17.98 4.19
C ILE A 369 14.24 -17.64 4.01
N MET A 370 15.06 -18.63 3.69
CA MET A 370 16.50 -18.43 3.46
C MET A 370 17.14 -19.57 2.66
N GLU A 371 18.29 -19.29 2.03
CA GLU A 371 19.08 -20.32 1.35
C GLU A 371 19.70 -21.30 2.34
N SER A 372 19.21 -22.55 2.36
CA SER A 372 19.79 -23.61 3.19
C SER A 372 21.15 -24.04 2.67
N LYS A 373 22.21 -23.66 3.40
CA LYS A 373 23.60 -24.10 3.16
C LYS A 373 23.84 -25.55 3.63
N GLY A 374 22.96 -26.47 3.24
CA GLY A 374 23.01 -27.90 3.57
C GLY A 374 22.37 -28.29 4.90
N VAL A 375 21.71 -27.37 5.61
CA VAL A 375 21.03 -27.65 6.89
C VAL A 375 19.63 -28.19 6.62
N LYS A 376 19.38 -29.45 7.02
CA LYS A 376 18.05 -30.09 6.92
C LYS A 376 17.13 -29.66 8.07
N ASN A 377 16.63 -28.44 8.03
CA ASN A 377 15.55 -27.97 8.90
C ASN A 377 14.23 -27.94 8.12
N ARG A 378 13.17 -28.58 8.65
CA ARG A 378 11.85 -28.68 7.98
C ARG A 378 11.10 -27.34 7.88
N TYR A 379 11.53 -26.33 8.61
CA TYR A 379 10.91 -25.00 8.69
C TYR A 379 11.60 -23.93 7.81
N ILE A 380 12.61 -24.32 7.01
CA ILE A 380 13.34 -23.40 6.12
C ILE A 380 12.94 -23.67 4.67
N VAL A 381 12.47 -22.65 3.96
CA VAL A 381 12.16 -22.69 2.52
C VAL A 381 13.09 -21.70 1.79
N SER A 382 13.59 -22.03 0.60
CA SER A 382 14.44 -21.09 -0.15
C SER A 382 13.61 -19.96 -0.80
N PRO A 383 14.16 -18.74 -0.97
CA PRO A 383 13.51 -17.66 -1.71
C PRO A 383 13.05 -18.06 -3.12
N ASP A 384 13.84 -18.86 -3.84
CA ASP A 384 13.47 -19.42 -5.15
C ASP A 384 12.27 -20.38 -5.07
N THR A 385 12.19 -21.21 -4.02
CA THR A 385 11.02 -22.09 -3.79
C THR A 385 9.79 -21.25 -3.46
N PHE A 386 9.93 -20.20 -2.65
CA PHE A 386 8.81 -19.30 -2.32
C PHE A 386 8.33 -18.50 -3.54
N GLU A 387 9.23 -17.99 -4.41
CA GLU A 387 8.81 -17.36 -5.68
C GLU A 387 8.04 -18.36 -6.58
N LYS A 388 8.45 -19.64 -6.62
CA LYS A 388 7.72 -20.69 -7.35
C LYS A 388 6.34 -20.98 -6.75
N ASP A 389 6.24 -20.98 -5.42
CA ASP A 389 4.97 -21.14 -4.71
C ASP A 389 3.98 -20.01 -5.05
N LEU A 390 4.41 -18.74 -4.94
CA LEU A 390 3.60 -17.58 -5.33
C LEU A 390 3.16 -17.63 -6.79
N ARG A 391 4.06 -18.05 -7.71
CA ARG A 391 3.75 -18.29 -9.12
C ARG A 391 2.72 -19.41 -9.31
N TYR A 392 2.79 -20.48 -8.54
CA TYR A 392 1.86 -21.61 -8.65
C TYR A 392 0.46 -21.24 -8.16
N ILE A 393 0.35 -20.59 -7.00
CA ILE A 393 -0.89 -20.03 -6.43
C ILE A 393 -1.58 -19.14 -7.48
N LYS A 394 -0.83 -18.19 -8.07
CA LYS A 394 -1.32 -17.28 -9.11
C LYS A 394 -1.79 -18.02 -10.37
N LYS A 395 -1.04 -19.03 -10.82
CA LYS A 395 -1.34 -19.88 -11.99
C LYS A 395 -2.61 -20.74 -11.79
N LYS A 396 -2.92 -21.14 -10.56
CA LYS A 396 -4.15 -21.90 -10.21
C LYS A 396 -5.39 -21.03 -9.97
N GLY A 397 -5.22 -19.70 -9.98
CA GLY A 397 -6.29 -18.73 -9.74
C GLY A 397 -6.67 -18.55 -8.27
N TYR A 398 -5.80 -18.94 -7.33
CA TYR A 398 -6.01 -18.67 -5.91
C TYR A 398 -5.55 -17.24 -5.57
N THR A 399 -6.33 -16.58 -4.73
CA THR A 399 -6.15 -15.17 -4.34
C THR A 399 -5.80 -15.11 -2.85
N PRO A 400 -4.57 -14.71 -2.48
CA PRO A 400 -4.19 -14.55 -1.08
C PRO A 400 -5.02 -13.47 -0.37
N VAL A 401 -5.56 -13.81 0.79
CA VAL A 401 -6.39 -12.93 1.64
C VAL A 401 -5.83 -12.87 3.07
N PHE A 402 -6.22 -11.84 3.82
CA PHE A 402 -5.90 -11.70 5.24
C PHE A 402 -6.93 -12.41 6.14
N MET A 403 -6.58 -12.64 7.42
CA MET A 403 -7.53 -13.20 8.37
C MET A 403 -8.68 -12.24 8.69
N LYS A 404 -8.47 -10.92 8.69
CA LYS A 404 -9.59 -9.95 8.78
C LYS A 404 -10.63 -10.12 7.66
N ASP A 405 -10.20 -10.50 6.45
CA ASP A 405 -11.10 -10.71 5.30
C ASP A 405 -11.95 -11.97 5.52
N VAL A 406 -11.32 -13.04 6.03
CA VAL A 406 -11.95 -14.31 6.43
C VAL A 406 -12.95 -14.12 7.58
N ILE A 407 -12.55 -13.40 8.63
CA ILE A 407 -13.40 -13.06 9.77
C ILE A 407 -14.60 -12.23 9.31
N SER A 408 -14.38 -11.19 8.50
CA SER A 408 -15.45 -10.32 7.97
C SER A 408 -16.46 -11.09 7.10
N PHE A 409 -16.01 -12.09 6.33
CA PHE A 409 -16.91 -12.99 5.60
C PHE A 409 -17.78 -13.84 6.54
N VAL A 410 -17.19 -14.45 7.58
CA VAL A 410 -17.90 -15.27 8.57
C VAL A 410 -18.88 -14.45 9.40
N GLU A 411 -18.49 -13.26 9.87
CA GLU A 411 -19.34 -12.34 10.65
C GLU A 411 -20.42 -11.65 9.80
N GLY A 412 -20.34 -11.74 8.47
CA GLY A 412 -21.41 -11.35 7.56
C GLY A 412 -21.12 -10.12 6.68
N GLY A 413 -20.25 -9.23 7.16
CA GLY A 413 -19.94 -7.93 6.56
C GLY A 413 -19.07 -7.95 5.30
N GLY A 414 -18.44 -9.09 5.00
CA GLY A 414 -17.53 -9.26 3.87
C GLY A 414 -17.90 -10.35 2.86
N SER A 415 -17.07 -10.44 1.82
CA SER A 415 -17.12 -11.40 0.72
C SER A 415 -15.71 -11.86 0.37
N LEU A 416 -15.52 -13.15 0.09
CA LEU A 416 -14.23 -13.71 -0.35
C LEU A 416 -14.21 -13.96 -1.87
N PRO A 417 -13.03 -13.96 -2.51
CA PRO A 417 -12.86 -14.46 -3.86
C PRO A 417 -13.23 -15.95 -3.93
N LYS A 418 -13.63 -16.46 -5.10
CA LYS A 418 -14.01 -17.89 -5.29
C LYS A 418 -12.95 -18.93 -4.87
N LYS A 419 -11.68 -18.53 -4.86
CA LYS A 419 -10.54 -19.36 -4.43
C LYS A 419 -9.66 -18.57 -3.46
N PRO A 420 -10.06 -18.43 -2.18
CA PRO A 420 -9.21 -17.78 -1.19
C PRO A 420 -8.05 -18.72 -0.81
N ILE A 421 -6.97 -18.14 -0.32
CA ILE A 421 -5.87 -18.85 0.33
C ILE A 421 -5.26 -17.92 1.37
N VAL A 422 -4.77 -18.44 2.50
CA VAL A 422 -4.03 -17.62 3.47
C VAL A 422 -2.58 -18.07 3.48
N ILE A 423 -1.65 -17.14 3.24
CA ILE A 423 -0.21 -17.37 3.37
C ILE A 423 0.19 -16.88 4.76
N THR A 424 0.67 -17.77 5.63
CA THR A 424 1.04 -17.46 7.03
C THR A 424 2.52 -17.67 7.27
N PHE A 425 3.12 -16.80 8.07
CA PHE A 425 4.50 -16.87 8.54
C PHE A 425 4.51 -16.84 10.07
N ASP A 426 5.06 -17.88 10.70
CA ASP A 426 5.20 -17.93 12.15
C ASP A 426 6.59 -17.44 12.60
N ASP A 427 6.84 -17.43 13.90
CA ASP A 427 8.04 -16.94 14.60
C ASP A 427 8.33 -15.42 14.46
N GLY A 428 8.29 -14.87 13.25
CA GLY A 428 8.63 -13.48 12.95
C GLY A 428 10.09 -13.24 12.56
N TYR A 429 10.68 -14.09 11.72
CA TYR A 429 12.09 -13.93 11.30
C TYR A 429 12.32 -12.68 10.43
N TYR A 430 13.47 -12.04 10.63
CA TYR A 430 13.93 -10.94 9.77
C TYR A 430 14.06 -11.36 8.30
N ASN A 431 14.30 -12.65 8.03
CA ASN A 431 14.37 -13.15 6.66
C ASN A 431 12.99 -13.21 5.94
N ASN A 432 11.87 -13.14 6.67
CA ASN A 432 10.55 -12.88 6.09
C ASN A 432 10.49 -11.44 5.52
N TYR A 433 10.94 -10.46 6.29
CA TYR A 433 11.09 -9.08 5.82
C TYR A 433 12.08 -8.97 4.66
N TYR A 434 13.25 -9.63 4.75
CA TYR A 434 14.29 -9.48 3.73
C TYR A 434 13.97 -10.20 2.40
N TYR A 435 13.40 -11.42 2.43
CA TYR A 435 13.15 -12.21 1.22
C TYR A 435 11.67 -12.32 0.82
N ALA A 436 10.76 -12.53 1.78
CA ALA A 436 9.35 -12.74 1.44
C ALA A 436 8.65 -11.43 1.06
N TYR A 437 8.87 -10.35 1.79
CA TYR A 437 8.24 -9.04 1.53
C TYR A 437 8.48 -8.51 0.10
N PRO A 438 9.71 -8.42 -0.45
CA PRO A 438 9.90 -7.96 -1.83
C PRO A 438 9.28 -8.92 -2.86
N LEU A 439 9.18 -10.22 -2.57
CA LEU A 439 8.49 -11.19 -3.42
C LEU A 439 6.97 -11.03 -3.35
N LEU A 440 6.40 -10.76 -2.18
CA LEU A 440 4.97 -10.45 -1.99
C LEU A 440 4.58 -9.17 -2.74
N ARG A 441 5.40 -8.10 -2.68
CA ARG A 441 5.24 -6.89 -3.52
C ARG A 441 5.29 -7.24 -5.02
N LYS A 442 6.34 -7.93 -5.46
CA LYS A 442 6.56 -8.35 -6.87
C LYS A 442 5.44 -9.22 -7.44
N TYR A 443 4.87 -10.12 -6.63
CA TYR A 443 3.74 -10.97 -7.04
C TYR A 443 2.37 -10.36 -6.77
N ASN A 444 2.34 -9.26 -6.02
CA ASN A 444 1.17 -8.50 -5.63
C ASN A 444 0.21 -9.37 -4.79
N MET A 445 0.73 -9.90 -3.68
CA MET A 445 0.10 -10.93 -2.85
C MET A 445 0.21 -10.60 -1.36
N LYS A 446 -0.84 -10.93 -0.61
CA LYS A 446 -0.95 -10.69 0.84
C LYS A 446 -0.43 -11.88 1.65
N ALA A 447 0.10 -11.60 2.85
CA ALA A 447 0.49 -12.61 3.83
C ALA A 447 0.21 -12.16 5.26
N VAL A 448 0.06 -13.13 6.16
CA VAL A 448 -0.11 -12.94 7.60
C VAL A 448 1.21 -13.29 8.28
N ILE A 449 1.65 -12.50 9.26
CA ILE A 449 2.83 -12.83 10.07
C ILE A 449 2.50 -12.81 11.57
N SER A 450 2.76 -13.93 12.24
CA SER A 450 2.50 -14.16 13.65
C SER A 450 3.82 -14.04 14.42
N ILE A 451 4.04 -12.90 15.08
CA ILE A 451 5.34 -12.56 15.68
C ILE A 451 5.42 -12.98 17.16
N VAL A 452 6.59 -13.43 17.60
CA VAL A 452 6.89 -13.65 19.03
C VAL A 452 7.37 -12.34 19.67
N GLY A 453 6.60 -11.82 20.62
CA GLY A 453 6.75 -10.45 21.11
C GLY A 453 8.12 -10.12 21.74
N LYS A 454 8.67 -11.04 22.54
CA LYS A 454 10.00 -10.89 23.16
C LYS A 454 11.09 -10.83 22.11
N MET A 455 11.00 -11.62 21.03
CA MET A 455 12.04 -11.62 19.99
C MET A 455 12.03 -10.28 19.25
N THR A 456 10.84 -9.75 18.94
CA THR A 456 10.68 -8.41 18.36
C THR A 456 11.21 -7.31 19.29
N ASP A 457 10.95 -7.40 20.60
CA ASP A 457 11.51 -6.49 21.61
C ASP A 457 13.04 -6.55 21.67
N ASP A 458 13.62 -7.75 21.83
CA ASP A 458 15.07 -7.95 21.98
C ASP A 458 15.83 -7.44 20.75
N PHE A 459 15.38 -7.78 19.54
CA PHE A 459 15.98 -7.29 18.29
C PHE A 459 15.66 -5.82 17.99
N THR A 460 14.66 -5.20 18.63
CA THR A 460 14.47 -3.74 18.57
C THR A 460 15.41 -3.01 19.55
N ALA A 461 15.65 -3.59 20.73
CA ALA A 461 16.53 -3.04 21.75
C ALA A 461 18.02 -3.15 21.37
N ALA A 462 18.42 -4.27 20.74
CA ALA A 462 19.76 -4.51 20.22
C ALA A 462 19.71 -5.01 18.75
N PRO A 463 19.55 -4.10 17.77
CA PRO A 463 19.38 -4.50 16.37
C PRO A 463 20.59 -5.22 15.76
N ASP A 464 20.34 -6.43 15.31
CA ASP A 464 21.20 -7.24 14.42
C ASP A 464 20.33 -7.79 13.29
N PHE A 465 20.85 -7.84 12.07
CA PHE A 465 20.13 -8.12 10.83
C PHE A 465 20.66 -9.38 10.12
N ASN A 466 20.93 -10.42 10.90
CA ASN A 466 21.40 -11.70 10.42
C ASN A 466 20.25 -12.56 9.87
N LEU A 467 20.28 -12.83 8.56
CA LEU A 467 19.28 -13.64 7.84
C LEU A 467 19.10 -15.08 8.35
N SER A 468 19.95 -15.54 9.28
CA SER A 468 19.95 -16.90 9.83
C SER A 468 19.29 -17.03 11.21
N TYR A 469 19.12 -15.92 11.95
CA TYR A 469 18.60 -15.96 13.34
C TYR A 469 17.92 -14.67 13.83
N SER A 470 18.05 -13.54 13.11
CA SER A 470 17.39 -12.30 13.53
C SER A 470 15.89 -12.36 13.32
N TYR A 471 15.17 -11.59 14.13
CA TYR A 471 13.72 -11.40 14.06
C TYR A 471 13.39 -10.01 13.52
N VAL A 472 12.15 -9.81 13.09
CA VAL A 472 11.66 -8.46 12.75
C VAL A 472 11.75 -7.55 13.98
N THR A 473 11.93 -6.25 13.75
CA THR A 473 11.91 -5.22 14.79
C THR A 473 10.59 -4.47 14.72
N TRP A 474 10.24 -3.66 15.72
CA TRP A 474 9.03 -2.84 15.66
C TRP A 474 9.03 -1.86 14.47
N ASP A 475 10.20 -1.35 14.05
CA ASP A 475 10.38 -0.60 12.79
C ASP A 475 10.00 -1.43 11.56
N HIS A 476 10.44 -2.70 11.48
CA HIS A 476 10.09 -3.60 10.38
C HIS A 476 8.60 -3.99 10.39
N VAL A 477 8.02 -4.25 11.57
CA VAL A 477 6.58 -4.55 11.74
C VAL A 477 5.72 -3.38 11.24
N LEU A 478 6.14 -2.14 11.50
CA LEU A 478 5.47 -0.93 11.00
C LEU A 478 5.52 -0.81 9.47
N ASP A 479 6.69 -0.94 8.84
CA ASP A 479 6.83 -0.94 7.36
C ASP A 479 5.97 -2.04 6.72
N MET A 480 6.07 -3.27 7.23
CA MET A 480 5.28 -4.41 6.75
C MET A 480 3.78 -4.12 6.81
N HIS A 481 3.29 -3.56 7.92
CA HIS A 481 1.89 -3.18 8.09
C HIS A 481 1.45 -2.06 7.13
N LEU A 482 2.18 -0.94 7.10
CA LEU A 482 1.87 0.22 6.25
C LEU A 482 1.93 -0.11 4.75
N SER A 483 2.69 -1.13 4.36
CA SER A 483 2.77 -1.58 2.97
C SER A 483 1.48 -2.17 2.39
N GLY A 484 0.49 -2.51 3.23
CA GLY A 484 -0.74 -3.18 2.80
C GLY A 484 -0.58 -4.64 2.38
N TYR A 485 0.64 -5.20 2.38
CA TYR A 485 0.91 -6.61 2.03
C TYR A 485 0.95 -7.56 3.24
N TRP A 486 1.06 -7.04 4.46
CA TRP A 486 1.13 -7.84 5.68
C TRP A 486 0.04 -7.52 6.70
N GLU A 487 -0.55 -8.58 7.27
CA GLU A 487 -1.35 -8.50 8.50
C GLU A 487 -0.52 -9.06 9.66
N ILE A 488 -0.39 -8.29 10.74
CA ILE A 488 0.42 -8.65 11.91
C ILE A 488 -0.49 -9.32 12.94
N GLN A 489 -0.12 -10.51 13.40
CA GLN A 489 -0.90 -11.33 14.33
C GLN A 489 -0.07 -11.80 15.53
N ASN A 490 -0.74 -12.34 16.54
CA ASN A 490 -0.15 -12.65 17.84
C ASN A 490 0.36 -14.11 17.90
N HIS A 491 1.62 -14.32 18.28
CA HIS A 491 2.23 -15.63 18.52
C HIS A 491 2.77 -15.79 19.95
N SER A 492 2.07 -15.20 20.92
CA SER A 492 2.49 -15.00 22.32
C SER A 492 3.64 -14.00 22.49
N TYR A 493 3.72 -13.36 23.66
CA TYR A 493 4.83 -12.48 23.98
C TYR A 493 6.11 -13.28 24.25
N ASN A 494 6.09 -14.24 25.19
CA ASN A 494 7.27 -14.99 25.63
C ASN A 494 7.02 -16.51 25.76
N CYS A 495 5.93 -17.02 25.17
CA CYS A 495 5.53 -18.42 25.29
C CYS A 495 5.89 -19.26 24.07
N HIS A 496 7.06 -19.01 23.46
CA HIS A 496 7.60 -19.77 22.33
C HIS A 496 8.80 -20.66 22.75
N SER A 497 8.61 -21.47 23.80
CA SER A 497 9.59 -22.44 24.30
C SER A 497 8.92 -23.70 24.84
N TYR A 498 9.73 -24.70 25.22
CA TYR A 498 9.28 -25.93 25.87
C TYR A 498 9.67 -26.01 27.37
N ASP A 499 10.30 -24.95 27.91
CA ASP A 499 11.10 -25.05 29.15
C ASP A 499 10.26 -25.12 30.43
N LEU A 500 9.23 -24.27 30.53
CA LEU A 500 8.31 -24.20 31.68
C LEU A 500 6.90 -24.71 31.37
N ARG A 501 6.48 -24.61 30.10
CA ARG A 501 5.24 -25.13 29.53
C ARG A 501 5.44 -25.37 28.04
N ASN A 502 4.55 -26.14 27.41
CA ASN A 502 4.58 -26.35 25.96
C ASN A 502 3.83 -25.20 25.26
N GLY A 503 4.56 -24.24 24.71
CA GLY A 503 3.93 -23.08 24.08
C GLY A 503 3.09 -22.28 25.08
N VAL A 504 1.84 -21.98 24.74
CA VAL A 504 0.88 -21.34 25.67
C VAL A 504 0.08 -22.33 26.53
N ALA A 505 0.22 -23.65 26.38
CA ALA A 505 -0.70 -24.61 27.00
C ALA A 505 -0.67 -24.60 28.55
N GLN A 506 -1.85 -24.80 29.16
CA GLN A 506 -2.04 -25.00 30.60
C GLN A 506 -1.28 -26.24 31.08
N VAL A 507 -0.55 -26.13 32.18
CA VAL A 507 0.23 -27.27 32.71
C VAL A 507 -0.58 -28.11 33.71
N TYR A 508 -0.12 -29.35 33.94
CA TYR A 508 -0.79 -30.27 34.84
C TYR A 508 -0.87 -29.71 36.28
N ASN A 509 -2.06 -29.78 36.88
CA ASN A 509 -2.43 -29.16 38.16
C ASN A 509 -2.39 -27.61 38.22
N GLU A 510 -2.23 -26.92 37.09
CA GLU A 510 -2.44 -25.46 37.03
C GLU A 510 -3.94 -25.14 37.11
N THR A 511 -4.36 -24.39 38.13
CA THR A 511 -5.76 -23.96 38.28
C THR A 511 -6.18 -22.99 37.18
N ASP A 512 -7.41 -23.07 36.71
CA ASP A 512 -7.91 -22.28 35.58
C ASP A 512 -7.77 -20.76 35.78
N SER A 513 -7.93 -20.26 37.01
CA SER A 513 -7.70 -18.83 37.33
C SER A 513 -6.24 -18.42 37.11
N HIS A 514 -5.28 -19.19 37.66
CA HIS A 514 -3.85 -18.93 37.46
C HIS A 514 -3.47 -18.99 35.98
N TYR A 515 -3.99 -19.98 35.26
CA TYR A 515 -3.74 -20.12 33.83
C TYR A 515 -4.30 -18.94 33.02
N ARG A 516 -5.53 -18.52 33.33
CA ARG A 516 -6.19 -17.36 32.73
C ARG A 516 -5.39 -16.08 32.96
N ASP A 517 -5.02 -15.80 34.21
CA ASP A 517 -4.29 -14.59 34.57
C ASP A 517 -2.88 -14.57 33.93
N PHE A 518 -2.22 -15.73 33.86
CA PHE A 518 -0.98 -15.93 33.11
C PHE A 518 -1.15 -15.64 31.60
N LEU A 519 -2.15 -16.26 30.96
CA LEU A 519 -2.31 -16.17 29.50
C LEU A 519 -2.76 -14.77 29.08
N MET A 520 -3.63 -14.11 29.85
CA MET A 520 -3.95 -12.70 29.64
C MET A 520 -2.70 -11.82 29.79
N GLY A 521 -1.88 -12.04 30.82
CA GLY A 521 -0.65 -11.27 31.05
C GLY A 521 0.36 -11.33 29.89
N ASP A 522 0.58 -12.52 29.33
CA ASP A 522 1.47 -12.69 28.18
C ASP A 522 0.85 -12.18 26.87
N VAL A 523 -0.37 -12.64 26.55
CA VAL A 523 -0.97 -12.40 25.23
C VAL A 523 -1.42 -10.95 25.07
N CYS A 524 -2.04 -10.32 26.08
CA CYS A 524 -2.38 -8.90 26.03
C CYS A 524 -1.13 -8.02 26.00
N GLY A 525 -0.04 -8.42 26.68
CA GLY A 525 1.25 -7.73 26.60
C GLY A 525 1.80 -7.63 25.17
N LEU A 526 1.45 -8.57 24.27
CA LEU A 526 1.72 -8.46 22.84
C LEU A 526 0.60 -7.76 22.05
N GLN A 527 -0.68 -7.88 22.43
CA GLN A 527 -1.77 -7.10 21.83
C GLN A 527 -1.46 -5.60 21.88
N ASP A 528 -1.15 -5.09 23.07
CA ASP A 528 -0.89 -3.68 23.33
C ASP A 528 0.31 -3.17 22.52
N LYS A 529 1.36 -4.00 22.39
CA LYS A 529 2.57 -3.68 21.62
C LYS A 529 2.30 -3.61 20.11
N ILE A 530 1.58 -4.58 19.55
CA ILE A 530 1.23 -4.54 18.13
C ILE A 530 0.30 -3.35 17.86
N ALA A 531 -0.77 -3.19 18.65
CA ALA A 531 -1.72 -2.09 18.51
C ALA A 531 -1.06 -0.70 18.62
N TYR A 532 -0.12 -0.52 19.56
CA TYR A 532 0.66 0.72 19.70
C TYR A 532 1.53 1.04 18.48
N VAL A 533 2.05 0.02 17.78
CA VAL A 533 2.89 0.20 16.60
C VAL A 533 2.06 0.37 15.32
N THR A 534 1.03 -0.46 15.11
CA THR A 534 0.28 -0.50 13.84
C THR A 534 -0.97 0.37 13.83
N GLY A 535 -1.54 0.71 15.00
CA GLY A 535 -2.92 1.22 15.11
C GLY A 535 -3.99 0.12 15.02
N VAL A 536 -3.61 -1.17 14.99
CA VAL A 536 -4.52 -2.31 14.82
C VAL A 536 -4.17 -3.43 15.78
N ALA A 537 -5.07 -3.74 16.72
CA ALA A 537 -4.94 -4.90 17.58
C ALA A 537 -5.11 -6.21 16.77
N PRO A 538 -4.26 -7.24 16.99
CA PRO A 538 -4.44 -8.55 16.37
C PRO A 538 -5.81 -9.17 16.66
N ASN A 539 -6.43 -9.74 15.64
CA ASN A 539 -7.72 -10.42 15.73
C ASN A 539 -7.60 -11.95 15.66
N THR A 540 -6.42 -12.48 15.35
CA THR A 540 -6.13 -13.90 15.20
C THR A 540 -4.94 -14.30 16.07
N PHE A 541 -5.08 -15.39 16.83
CA PHE A 541 -3.99 -15.96 17.63
C PHE A 541 -3.42 -17.23 16.97
N THR A 542 -2.11 -17.32 16.84
CA THR A 542 -1.44 -18.52 16.33
C THR A 542 -0.80 -19.27 17.49
N TYR A 543 -1.13 -20.54 17.71
CA TYR A 543 -0.60 -21.27 18.87
C TYR A 543 0.88 -21.67 18.66
N PRO A 544 1.81 -21.26 19.55
CA PRO A 544 3.17 -21.80 19.59
C PRO A 544 3.17 -23.34 19.57
N PHE A 545 3.91 -23.92 18.62
CA PHE A 545 3.99 -25.36 18.36
C PHE A 545 2.64 -26.08 18.13
N GLY A 546 1.56 -25.33 17.85
CA GLY A 546 0.20 -25.87 17.77
C GLY A 546 -0.37 -26.34 19.12
N SER A 547 0.18 -25.91 20.27
CA SER A 547 -0.21 -26.42 21.58
C SER A 547 -1.28 -25.56 22.27
N PHE A 548 -2.40 -26.19 22.64
CA PHE A 548 -3.56 -25.58 23.29
C PHE A 548 -4.38 -26.63 24.07
N ASN A 549 -5.32 -26.17 24.90
CA ASN A 549 -6.41 -26.97 25.45
C ASN A 549 -7.75 -26.20 25.34
N GLU A 550 -8.84 -26.77 25.87
CA GLU A 550 -10.18 -26.14 25.82
C GLU A 550 -10.26 -24.82 26.60
N ASN A 551 -9.44 -24.67 27.65
CA ASN A 551 -9.35 -23.44 28.43
C ASN A 551 -8.60 -22.34 27.65
N THR A 552 -7.56 -22.69 26.87
CA THR A 552 -6.84 -21.73 25.99
C THR A 552 -7.81 -20.95 25.11
N ASP A 553 -8.72 -21.65 24.42
CA ASP A 553 -9.66 -21.02 23.50
C ASP A 553 -10.70 -20.16 24.22
N THR A 554 -11.07 -20.57 25.45
CA THR A 554 -12.01 -19.83 26.29
C THR A 554 -11.41 -18.49 26.71
N VAL A 555 -10.16 -18.50 27.18
CA VAL A 555 -9.44 -17.27 27.57
C VAL A 555 -9.09 -16.40 26.36
N LEU A 556 -8.71 -16.97 25.20
CA LEU A 556 -8.50 -16.19 23.98
C LEU A 556 -9.80 -15.53 23.47
N LYS A 557 -10.95 -16.18 23.62
CA LYS A 557 -12.29 -15.59 23.35
C LYS A 557 -12.61 -14.46 24.33
N GLU A 558 -12.26 -14.59 25.61
CA GLU A 558 -12.39 -13.51 26.60
C GLU A 558 -11.49 -12.30 26.31
N ILE A 559 -10.28 -12.51 25.77
CA ILE A 559 -9.37 -11.45 25.35
C ILE A 559 -9.89 -10.73 24.08
N GLY A 560 -10.76 -11.37 23.29
CA GLY A 560 -11.41 -10.77 22.12
C GLY A 560 -10.87 -11.24 20.76
N PHE A 561 -9.99 -12.26 20.73
CA PHE A 561 -9.61 -12.90 19.46
C PHE A 561 -10.85 -13.47 18.76
N LYS A 562 -10.87 -13.39 17.43
CA LYS A 562 -11.98 -13.88 16.58
C LYS A 562 -11.67 -15.19 15.88
N ALA A 563 -10.39 -15.47 15.64
CA ALA A 563 -9.91 -16.69 14.98
C ALA A 563 -8.64 -17.23 15.66
N THR A 564 -8.35 -18.53 15.48
CA THR A 564 -7.08 -19.11 15.93
C THR A 564 -6.51 -20.13 14.95
N LEU A 565 -5.18 -20.15 14.80
CA LEU A 565 -4.45 -20.96 13.81
C LEU A 565 -3.67 -22.09 14.48
N SER A 566 -3.94 -23.34 14.09
CA SER A 566 -3.31 -24.55 14.62
C SER A 566 -2.07 -24.99 13.83
N CYS A 567 -1.53 -26.18 14.15
CA CYS A 567 -0.55 -26.89 13.31
C CYS A 567 -1.10 -28.25 12.83
N THR A 568 -2.41 -28.39 12.72
CA THR A 568 -3.08 -29.55 12.12
C THR A 568 -3.03 -29.44 10.60
N GLU A 569 -2.52 -30.45 9.91
CA GLU A 569 -2.44 -30.48 8.44
C GLU A 569 -3.83 -30.73 7.83
N GLY A 570 -4.40 -29.75 7.11
CA GLY A 570 -5.74 -29.87 6.53
C GLY A 570 -6.27 -28.61 5.84
N ILE A 571 -7.51 -28.67 5.38
CA ILE A 571 -8.29 -27.55 4.83
C ILE A 571 -9.53 -27.37 5.70
N SER A 572 -9.69 -26.22 6.35
CA SER A 572 -10.90 -25.94 7.13
C SER A 572 -12.02 -25.36 6.25
N THR A 573 -13.27 -25.67 6.60
CA THR A 573 -14.46 -25.06 5.95
C THR A 573 -14.97 -23.90 6.80
N ILE A 574 -14.86 -22.67 6.28
CA ILE A 574 -15.42 -21.47 6.91
C ILE A 574 -16.88 -21.24 6.48
N ARG A 575 -17.71 -20.73 7.39
CA ARG A 575 -19.18 -20.66 7.21
C ARG A 575 -19.74 -19.29 7.57
N LYS A 576 -20.53 -18.71 6.67
CA LYS A 576 -21.19 -17.41 6.89
C LYS A 576 -22.26 -17.52 7.98
N GLY A 577 -22.05 -16.83 9.09
CA GLY A 577 -22.89 -16.84 10.29
C GLY A 577 -22.47 -17.81 11.40
N ASP A 578 -21.31 -18.46 11.31
CA ASP A 578 -20.79 -19.39 12.35
C ASP A 578 -19.37 -19.00 12.80
N PRO A 579 -19.22 -18.15 13.83
CA PRO A 579 -17.90 -17.79 14.35
C PRO A 579 -17.10 -18.94 14.97
N GLN A 580 -17.69 -20.12 15.26
CA GLN A 580 -16.90 -21.22 15.82
C GLN A 580 -16.00 -21.89 14.77
N CYS A 581 -16.33 -21.78 13.47
CA CYS A 581 -15.48 -22.33 12.39
C CYS A 581 -14.13 -21.58 12.22
N LEU A 582 -13.91 -20.49 12.95
CA LEU A 582 -12.68 -19.69 12.91
C LEU A 582 -11.61 -20.16 13.92
N TYR A 583 -11.94 -21.10 14.80
CA TYR A 583 -11.03 -21.57 15.86
C TYR A 583 -10.35 -22.88 15.48
N ARG A 584 -9.05 -22.99 15.83
CA ARG A 584 -8.18 -24.13 15.54
C ARG A 584 -8.07 -24.45 14.05
N LEU A 585 -8.10 -23.43 13.19
CA LEU A 585 -8.00 -23.58 11.73
C LEU A 585 -6.77 -24.42 11.35
N ASP A 586 -6.94 -25.30 10.38
CA ASP A 586 -5.94 -26.22 9.86
C ASP A 586 -4.97 -25.48 8.92
N ARG A 587 -3.70 -25.90 8.92
CA ARG A 587 -2.64 -25.30 8.09
C ARG A 587 -1.67 -26.36 7.58
N TYR A 588 -1.31 -26.30 6.29
CA TYR A 588 -0.24 -27.12 5.74
C TYR A 588 1.14 -26.50 6.01
N LEU A 589 2.01 -27.18 6.75
CA LEU A 589 3.42 -26.80 6.83
C LEU A 589 4.05 -26.90 5.44
N ARG A 590 4.74 -25.86 4.96
CA ARG A 590 5.53 -25.94 3.73
C ARG A 590 6.92 -26.55 4.03
N PRO A 591 7.22 -27.80 3.62
CA PRO A 591 8.54 -28.37 3.82
C PRO A 591 9.54 -27.89 2.74
N PRO A 592 10.86 -27.92 3.03
CA PRO A 592 11.91 -27.82 2.00
C PRO A 592 11.87 -28.99 1.01
N GLY A 593 12.40 -28.77 -0.19
CA GLY A 593 12.75 -29.82 -1.14
C GLY A 593 11.59 -30.43 -1.94
N VAL A 594 10.36 -30.33 -1.44
CA VAL A 594 9.13 -30.69 -2.18
C VAL A 594 8.85 -29.62 -3.23
N SER A 595 8.50 -30.02 -4.45
CA SER A 595 8.20 -29.08 -5.55
C SER A 595 6.86 -28.34 -5.33
N SER A 596 6.70 -27.14 -5.88
CA SER A 596 5.44 -26.38 -5.75
C SER A 596 4.26 -27.14 -6.38
N GLU A 597 4.48 -27.77 -7.54
CA GLU A 597 3.54 -28.66 -8.23
C GLU A 597 3.04 -29.84 -7.36
N GLU A 598 3.92 -30.41 -6.55
CA GLU A 598 3.67 -31.58 -5.70
C GLU A 598 3.02 -31.16 -4.37
N PHE A 599 3.55 -30.11 -3.74
CA PHE A 599 3.00 -29.57 -2.49
C PHE A 599 1.56 -29.08 -2.67
N PHE A 600 1.30 -28.22 -3.65
CA PHE A 600 -0.03 -27.69 -3.93
C PHE A 600 -0.94 -28.63 -4.74
N SER A 601 -0.65 -29.94 -4.76
CA SER A 601 -1.47 -30.93 -5.45
C SER A 601 -2.90 -31.05 -4.89
N PHE A 602 -3.12 -30.62 -3.64
CA PHE A 602 -4.44 -30.50 -3.02
C PHE A 602 -5.26 -29.28 -3.49
N LEU A 603 -4.63 -28.25 -4.08
CA LEU A 603 -5.35 -27.11 -4.64
C LEU A 603 -5.99 -27.50 -5.96
N SER A 604 -7.32 -27.56 -6.03
CA SER A 604 -8.07 -27.78 -7.28
C SER A 604 -7.85 -26.65 -8.28
#